data_AF-A0A7C4Y7C6-F1
#
_entry.id   AF-A0A7C4Y7C6-F1
#
_cell.length_a   1.000
_cell.length_b   1.000
_cell.length_c   1.000
_cell.angle_alpha   90.00
_cell.angle_beta   90.00
_cell.angle_gamma   90.00
#
_symmetry.space_group_name_H-M   'P 1'
#
loop_
_entity.id
_entity.type
_entity.pdbx_description
1 polymer ?
#
loop_
_entity_poly.entity_id
_entity_poly.type
_entity_poly.pdbx_seq_one_letter_code
_entity_poly.pdbx_strand_id
1 'polypeptide(L)'
;MSNKKKTGFTLIELLVVIAIISLLGSIVLISVNSARAKARDSKRKADLHQIAVALEMYANEYGGYPSSAWPNVDYKIPNSLALEPKMANFISSFPRDPLGAGNCYDNQYLYLSDVYNDGSGNNARATKWALYATLEDQSTSNLSDVGADAWLKAGNGSCDPNRGVPNYKLGNYN
;
A
#
# COMPACT_ATOMS: atom_id res chain seq x y z
N MET A 1 -3.30 63.71 -35.82
CA MET A 1 -2.88 62.80 -34.73
C MET A 1 -3.99 61.80 -34.48
N SER A 2 -3.76 60.52 -34.77
CA SER A 2 -4.79 59.46 -34.65
C SER A 2 -5.03 59.14 -33.17
N ASN A 3 -6.20 59.48 -32.66
CA ASN A 3 -6.57 59.30 -31.26
C ASN A 3 -7.01 57.84 -31.06
N LYS A 4 -6.08 56.96 -30.66
CA LYS A 4 -6.42 55.57 -30.33
C LYS A 4 -7.31 55.56 -29.09
N LYS A 5 -8.60 55.27 -29.26
CA LYS A 5 -9.52 55.02 -28.14
C LYS A 5 -8.96 53.87 -27.30
N LYS A 6 -8.63 54.13 -26.03
CA LYS A 6 -8.29 53.08 -25.07
C LYS A 6 -9.57 52.34 -24.72
N THR A 7 -9.69 51.10 -25.16
CA THR A 7 -10.75 50.17 -24.76
C THR A 7 -10.34 49.54 -23.43
N GLY A 8 -11.09 49.83 -22.37
CA GLY A 8 -10.94 49.17 -21.06
C GLY A 8 -11.92 48.00 -20.93
N PHE A 9 -11.58 47.03 -20.10
CA PHE A 9 -12.50 45.95 -19.72
C PHE A 9 -13.67 46.49 -18.89
N THR A 10 -14.85 45.97 -19.13
CA THR A 10 -16.04 46.20 -18.30
C THR A 10 -16.00 45.32 -17.06
N LEU A 11 -16.64 45.77 -15.98
CA LEU A 11 -16.75 44.98 -14.74
C LEU A 11 -17.46 43.64 -14.96
N ILE A 12 -18.44 43.60 -15.86
CA ILE A 12 -19.19 42.38 -16.17
C ILE A 12 -18.32 41.35 -16.92
N GLU A 13 -17.44 41.80 -17.83
CA GLU A 13 -16.50 40.91 -18.52
C GLU A 13 -15.54 40.25 -17.52
N LEU A 14 -15.02 41.00 -16.55
CA LEU A 14 -14.16 40.43 -15.51
C LEU A 14 -14.93 39.47 -14.60
N LEU A 15 -16.18 39.80 -14.25
CA LEU A 15 -17.03 38.97 -13.39
C LEU A 15 -17.35 37.61 -14.03
N VAL A 16 -17.69 37.59 -15.32
CA VAL A 16 -17.96 36.34 -16.05
C VAL A 16 -16.72 35.46 -16.11
N VAL A 17 -15.53 36.04 -16.29
CA VAL A 17 -14.27 35.28 -16.35
C VAL A 17 -13.97 34.57 -15.03
N ILE A 18 -14.06 35.26 -13.89
CA ILE A 18 -13.82 34.64 -12.58
C ILE A 18 -14.89 33.59 -12.24
N ALA A 19 -16.13 33.78 -12.71
CA ALA A 19 -17.20 32.80 -12.55
C ALA A 19 -16.89 31.51 -13.31
N ILE A 20 -16.39 31.60 -14.55
CA ILE A 20 -16.01 30.42 -15.34
C ILE A 20 -14.78 29.73 -14.75
N ILE A 21 -13.75 30.48 -14.33
CA ILE A 21 -12.54 29.92 -13.73
C ILE A 21 -12.87 29.17 -12.43
N SER A 22 -13.73 29.73 -11.57
CA SER A 22 -14.10 29.09 -10.31
C SER A 22 -14.91 27.80 -10.52
N LEU A 23 -15.83 27.80 -11.50
CA LEU A 23 -16.57 26.61 -11.90
C LEU A 23 -15.63 25.50 -12.39
N LEU A 24 -14.76 25.79 -13.35
CA LEU A 24 -13.80 24.81 -13.87
C LEU A 24 -12.81 24.34 -12.79
N GLY A 25 -12.34 25.26 -11.95
CA GLY A 25 -11.42 24.95 -10.84
C GLY A 25 -12.00 23.94 -9.86
N SER A 26 -13.29 24.03 -9.53
CA SER A 26 -13.96 23.11 -8.60
C SER A 26 -13.95 21.66 -9.08
N ILE A 27 -14.18 21.44 -10.38
CA ILE A 27 -14.19 20.09 -11.01
C ILE A 27 -12.78 19.50 -11.03
N VAL A 28 -11.78 20.32 -11.36
CA VAL A 28 -10.38 19.90 -11.42
C VAL A 28 -9.88 19.43 -10.05
N LEU A 29 -10.23 20.13 -8.97
CA LEU A 29 -9.79 19.77 -7.62
C LEU A 29 -10.26 18.37 -7.19
N ILE A 30 -11.53 18.03 -7.44
CA ILE A 30 -12.08 16.71 -7.12
C ILE A 30 -11.37 15.62 -7.93
N SER A 31 -11.16 15.88 -9.24
CA SER A 31 -10.49 14.94 -10.14
C SER A 31 -9.05 14.63 -9.72
N VAL A 32 -8.28 15.65 -9.32
CA VAL A 32 -6.87 15.49 -8.90
C VAL A 32 -6.75 14.63 -7.65
N ASN A 33 -7.66 14.77 -6.68
CA ASN A 33 -7.62 13.95 -5.46
C ASN A 33 -7.85 12.46 -5.76
N SER A 34 -8.82 12.14 -6.63
CA SER A 34 -9.06 10.77 -7.09
C SER A 34 -7.87 10.22 -7.88
N ALA A 35 -7.27 11.01 -8.76
CA ALA A 35 -6.10 10.60 -9.53
C ALA A 35 -4.89 10.29 -8.63
N ARG A 36 -4.67 11.09 -7.57
CA ARG A 36 -3.61 10.86 -6.59
C ARG A 36 -3.83 9.56 -5.80
N ALA A 37 -5.07 9.26 -5.40
CA ALA A 37 -5.39 8.00 -4.72
C ALA A 37 -5.08 6.79 -5.62
N LYS A 38 -5.53 6.82 -6.88
CA LYS A 38 -5.24 5.76 -7.87
C LYS A 38 -3.74 5.59 -8.13
N ALA A 39 -2.98 6.69 -8.17
CA ALA A 39 -1.53 6.65 -8.31
C ALA A 39 -0.86 5.97 -7.09
N ARG A 40 -1.33 6.27 -5.87
CA ARG A 40 -0.84 5.61 -4.65
C ARG A 40 -1.19 4.12 -4.63
N ASP A 41 -2.39 3.74 -5.05
CA ASP A 41 -2.78 2.33 -5.17
C ASP A 41 -1.94 1.57 -6.20
N SER A 42 -1.66 2.21 -7.33
CA SER A 42 -0.76 1.63 -8.35
C SER A 42 0.66 1.44 -7.80
N LYS A 43 1.15 2.40 -7.01
CA LYS A 43 2.43 2.29 -6.30
C LYS A 43 2.42 1.13 -5.29
N ARG A 44 1.35 0.99 -4.50
CA ARG A 44 1.19 -0.13 -3.54
C ARG A 44 1.27 -1.50 -4.21
N LYS A 45 0.58 -1.67 -5.33
CA LYS A 45 0.63 -2.91 -6.11
C LYS A 45 2.04 -3.18 -6.66
N ALA A 46 2.69 -2.17 -7.22
CA ALA A 46 4.06 -2.29 -7.73
C ALA A 46 5.06 -2.67 -6.64
N ASP A 47 4.90 -2.11 -5.44
CA ASP A 47 5.73 -2.41 -4.27
C ASP A 47 5.59 -3.86 -3.82
N LEU A 48 4.36 -4.37 -3.78
CA LEU A 48 4.12 -5.79 -3.50
C LEU A 48 4.72 -6.71 -4.55
N HIS A 49 4.65 -6.34 -5.82
CA HIS A 49 5.33 -7.09 -6.88
C HIS A 49 6.85 -7.10 -6.72
N GLN A 50 7.45 -5.98 -6.31
CA GLN A 50 8.88 -5.91 -6.04
C GLN A 50 9.28 -6.86 -4.90
N ILE A 51 8.49 -6.91 -3.82
CA ILE A 51 8.71 -7.83 -2.70
C ILE A 51 8.50 -9.28 -3.16
N ALA A 52 7.46 -9.56 -3.95
CA ALA A 52 7.20 -10.89 -4.49
C ALA A 52 8.37 -11.43 -5.30
N VAL A 53 8.97 -10.63 -6.18
CA VAL A 53 10.16 -11.03 -6.94
C VAL A 53 11.32 -11.38 -6.01
N ALA A 54 11.55 -10.60 -4.95
CA ALA A 54 12.58 -10.90 -3.96
C ALA A 54 12.31 -12.21 -3.20
N LEU A 55 11.03 -12.49 -2.86
CA LEU A 55 10.61 -13.74 -2.24
C LEU A 55 10.86 -14.95 -3.15
N GLU A 56 10.59 -14.83 -4.45
CA GLU A 56 10.88 -15.89 -5.42
C GLU A 56 12.38 -16.14 -5.56
N MET A 57 13.20 -15.08 -5.59
CA MET A 57 14.67 -15.22 -5.62
C MET A 57 15.18 -15.89 -4.34
N TYR A 58 14.65 -15.51 -3.18
CA TYR A 58 14.95 -16.16 -1.91
C TYR A 58 14.60 -17.64 -1.94
N ALA A 59 13.39 -17.98 -2.43
CA ALA A 59 12.94 -19.37 -2.50
C ALA A 59 13.74 -20.22 -3.47
N ASN A 60 14.26 -19.63 -4.55
CA ASN A 60 15.15 -20.32 -5.47
C ASN A 60 16.51 -20.66 -4.83
N GLU A 61 17.09 -19.73 -4.06
CA GLU A 61 18.38 -19.93 -3.38
C GLU A 61 18.25 -20.86 -2.16
N TYR A 62 17.17 -20.71 -1.40
CA TYR A 62 16.95 -21.39 -0.13
C TYR A 62 15.83 -22.43 -0.19
N GLY A 63 15.37 -22.86 -1.36
CA GLY A 63 14.39 -23.95 -1.48
C GLY A 63 13.06 -23.76 -0.75
N GLY A 64 12.69 -22.53 -0.38
CA GLY A 64 11.46 -22.20 0.33
C GLY A 64 11.45 -20.75 0.78
N TYR A 65 10.28 -20.24 1.17
CA TYR A 65 10.09 -18.85 1.55
C TYR A 65 10.47 -18.62 3.03
N PRO A 66 10.75 -17.38 3.45
CA PRO A 66 10.93 -17.07 4.85
C PRO A 66 9.68 -17.50 5.62
N SER A 67 9.82 -18.42 6.59
CA SER A 67 8.73 -18.69 7.51
C SER A 67 8.89 -17.86 8.77
N SER A 68 7.77 -17.53 9.40
CA SER A 68 7.80 -17.15 10.80
C SER A 68 8.30 -18.34 11.63
N ALA A 69 9.15 -18.08 12.63
CA ALA A 69 9.55 -19.11 13.61
C ALA A 69 8.36 -19.60 14.47
N TRP A 70 7.21 -18.93 14.36
CA TRP A 70 6.00 -19.12 15.15
C TRP A 70 4.78 -19.16 14.22
N PRO A 71 3.86 -20.14 14.36
CA PRO A 71 2.60 -20.14 13.62
C PRO A 71 1.78 -18.89 13.88
N ASN A 72 1.20 -18.31 12.83
CA ASN A 72 0.29 -17.15 12.91
C ASN A 72 0.94 -15.86 13.43
N VAL A 73 2.24 -15.67 13.20
CA VAL A 73 2.89 -14.38 13.47
C VAL A 73 2.95 -13.59 12.18
N ASP A 74 2.12 -12.55 12.13
CA ASP A 74 2.05 -11.60 11.03
C ASP A 74 3.37 -10.84 10.89
N TYR A 75 4.07 -11.04 9.78
CA TYR A 75 5.29 -10.30 9.50
C TYR A 75 4.95 -8.96 8.86
N LYS A 76 4.84 -7.93 9.70
CA LYS A 76 4.76 -6.52 9.32
C LYS A 76 5.96 -6.13 8.45
N ILE A 77 5.73 -5.67 7.23
CA ILE A 77 6.77 -5.09 6.38
C ILE A 77 6.88 -3.58 6.70
N PRO A 78 8.11 -3.02 6.77
CA PRO A 78 9.40 -3.70 6.58
C PRO A 78 9.92 -4.41 7.84
N ASN A 79 9.41 -4.09 9.02
CA ASN A 79 10.11 -4.27 10.30
C ASN A 79 10.39 -5.71 10.74
N SER A 80 9.76 -6.72 10.14
CA SER A 80 9.97 -8.13 10.54
C SER A 80 10.56 -8.96 9.39
N LEU A 81 10.12 -8.74 8.15
CA LEU A 81 10.69 -9.42 6.97
C LEU A 81 12.08 -8.87 6.62
N ALA A 82 12.33 -7.58 6.90
CA ALA A 82 13.67 -7.00 6.75
C ALA A 82 14.66 -7.42 7.83
N LEU A 83 14.19 -8.03 8.93
CA LEU A 83 15.05 -8.61 9.96
C LEU A 83 15.49 -10.04 9.60
N GLU A 84 14.93 -10.62 8.54
CA GLU A 84 15.43 -11.86 7.97
C GLU A 84 16.76 -11.55 7.27
N PRO A 85 17.91 -11.95 7.84
CA PRO A 85 19.23 -11.40 7.44
C PRO A 85 19.56 -11.69 5.99
N LYS A 86 18.94 -12.71 5.41
CA LYS A 86 19.17 -13.14 4.03
C LYS A 86 18.29 -12.40 3.03
N MET A 87 17.12 -11.88 3.43
CA MET A 87 16.25 -11.13 2.52
C MET A 87 16.89 -9.83 2.01
N ALA A 88 17.77 -9.22 2.81
CA ALA A 88 18.55 -8.04 2.42
C ALA A 88 19.41 -8.24 1.16
N ASN A 89 19.72 -9.50 0.80
CA ASN A 89 20.47 -9.81 -0.43
C ASN A 89 19.61 -9.77 -1.70
N PHE A 90 18.28 -9.91 -1.57
CA PHE A 90 17.37 -9.98 -2.71
C PHE A 90 16.59 -8.68 -2.95
N ILE A 91 16.60 -7.76 -1.98
CA ILE A 91 15.99 -6.44 -2.12
C ILE A 91 16.83 -5.38 -1.41
N SER A 92 17.22 -4.32 -2.14
CA SER A 92 18.10 -3.26 -1.63
C SER A 92 17.46 -2.41 -0.51
N SER A 93 16.14 -2.30 -0.53
CA SER A 93 15.35 -1.63 0.49
C SER A 93 13.89 -2.00 0.34
N PHE A 94 13.21 -2.30 1.44
CA PHE A 94 11.78 -2.56 1.39
C PHE A 94 11.00 -1.28 1.06
N PRO A 95 10.03 -1.37 0.13
CA PRO A 95 9.21 -0.23 -0.19
C PRO A 95 8.32 0.17 0.99
N ARG A 96 7.96 1.45 1.00
CA ARG A 96 7.15 2.09 2.02
C ARG A 96 5.87 2.62 1.41
N ASP A 97 4.74 2.45 2.10
CA ASP A 97 3.45 2.99 1.70
C ASP A 97 3.54 4.51 1.43
N PRO A 98 2.95 5.01 0.33
CA PRO A 98 3.03 6.42 -0.05
C PRO A 98 2.43 7.42 0.95
N LEU A 99 1.53 7.01 1.85
CA LEU A 99 0.95 7.89 2.88
C LEU A 99 1.83 8.00 4.12
N GLY A 100 2.94 7.28 4.17
CA GLY A 100 3.86 7.28 5.30
C GLY A 100 3.33 6.50 6.50
N ALA A 101 4.24 6.29 7.43
CA ALA A 101 4.02 5.61 8.68
C ALA A 101 3.43 6.62 9.70
N GLY A 102 2.12 6.54 9.97
CA GLY A 102 1.48 7.16 11.14
C GLY A 102 1.15 6.12 12.22
N ASN A 103 1.59 6.42 13.46
CA ASN A 103 1.61 5.71 14.75
C ASN A 103 0.52 4.71 15.18
N CYS A 104 -0.37 4.22 14.33
CA CYS A 104 -1.35 3.24 14.75
C CYS A 104 -1.53 2.01 13.84
N TYR A 105 -1.06 1.99 12.60
CA TYR A 105 -0.71 0.74 11.90
C TYR A 105 0.26 1.06 10.76
N ASP A 106 1.50 1.34 11.15
CA ASP A 106 2.66 1.65 10.29
C ASP A 106 3.12 0.54 9.33
N ASN A 107 2.30 -0.47 9.08
CA ASN A 107 2.74 -1.65 8.33
C ASN A 107 2.27 -1.55 6.90
N GLN A 108 3.08 -0.76 6.23
CA GLN A 108 3.32 -0.70 4.81
C GLN A 108 3.54 -2.14 4.33
N TYR A 109 2.45 -2.78 3.93
CA TYR A 109 2.42 -4.18 3.50
C TYR A 109 2.55 -5.20 4.64
N LEU A 110 1.87 -6.33 4.46
CA LEU A 110 1.94 -7.48 5.36
C LEU A 110 2.39 -8.70 4.57
N TYR A 111 3.26 -9.51 5.17
CA TYR A 111 3.63 -10.82 4.70
C TYR A 111 3.10 -11.90 5.63
N LEU A 112 2.37 -12.87 5.07
CA LEU A 112 1.94 -14.09 5.73
C LEU A 112 2.54 -15.28 5.02
N SER A 113 2.84 -16.33 5.77
CA SER A 113 3.32 -17.58 5.23
C SER A 113 2.81 -18.75 6.06
N ASP A 114 2.85 -19.96 5.49
CA ASP A 114 2.67 -21.16 6.29
C ASP A 114 3.89 -21.43 7.17
N VAL A 115 3.70 -22.23 8.23
CA VAL A 115 4.82 -22.79 8.99
C VAL A 115 5.19 -24.11 8.37
N TYR A 116 6.38 -24.17 7.78
CA TYR A 116 6.92 -25.43 7.29
C TYR A 116 7.89 -26.00 8.31
N ASN A 117 7.42 -26.92 9.15
CA ASN A 117 8.30 -27.71 9.99
C ASN A 117 8.92 -28.83 9.14
N ASP A 118 10.12 -28.61 8.64
CA ASP A 118 10.92 -29.65 7.95
C ASP A 118 11.53 -30.68 8.91
N GLY A 119 11.19 -30.61 10.20
CA GLY A 119 11.77 -31.43 11.25
C GLY A 119 13.21 -31.06 11.59
N SER A 120 13.80 -30.00 11.02
CA SER A 120 15.21 -29.64 11.23
C SER A 120 15.48 -28.81 12.49
N GLY A 121 14.44 -28.30 13.16
CA GLY A 121 14.59 -27.34 14.25
C GLY A 121 15.06 -25.97 13.74
N ASN A 122 14.47 -24.89 14.27
CA ASN A 122 14.81 -23.47 14.06
C ASN A 122 14.93 -22.92 12.61
N ASN A 123 14.77 -23.74 11.56
CA ASN A 123 14.87 -23.32 10.14
C ASN A 123 13.64 -23.73 9.32
N ALA A 124 12.45 -23.50 9.85
CA ALA A 124 11.22 -23.69 9.09
C ALA A 124 11.21 -22.80 7.82
N ARG A 125 10.80 -23.36 6.67
CA ARG A 125 10.85 -22.71 5.34
C ARG A 125 9.50 -22.79 4.63
N ALA A 126 8.74 -21.71 4.62
CA ALA A 126 7.38 -21.70 4.10
C ALA A 126 7.27 -22.22 2.65
N THR A 127 6.18 -22.90 2.34
CA THR A 127 5.84 -23.35 0.97
C THR A 127 4.80 -22.44 0.32
N LYS A 128 4.04 -21.71 1.14
CA LYS A 128 3.01 -20.77 0.71
C LYS A 128 3.24 -19.44 1.39
N TRP A 129 3.03 -18.37 0.62
CA TRP A 129 3.09 -17.01 1.12
C TRP A 129 1.98 -16.16 0.52
N ALA A 130 1.64 -15.07 1.20
CA ALA A 130 0.82 -14.01 0.66
C ALA A 130 1.27 -12.65 1.19
N LEU A 131 1.19 -11.65 0.31
CA LEU A 131 1.41 -10.25 0.59
C LEU A 131 0.08 -9.50 0.55
N TYR A 132 -0.11 -8.57 1.48
CA TYR A 132 -1.33 -7.79 1.60
C TYR A 132 -1.05 -6.30 1.61
N ALA A 133 -1.97 -5.53 1.02
CA ALA A 133 -2.03 -4.08 1.11
C ALA A 133 -3.46 -3.61 1.30
N THR A 134 -3.60 -2.44 1.93
CA THR A 134 -4.87 -1.71 1.97
C THR A 134 -4.82 -0.57 0.96
N LEU A 135 -5.60 -0.71 -0.11
CA LEU A 135 -5.76 0.29 -1.14
C LEU A 135 -6.79 1.34 -0.71
N GLU A 136 -6.70 2.54 -1.26
CA GLU A 136 -7.69 3.59 -1.02
C GLU A 136 -8.99 3.35 -1.77
N ASP A 137 -8.92 2.68 -2.93
CA ASP A 137 -10.09 2.13 -3.59
C ASP A 137 -10.63 0.91 -2.83
N GLN A 138 -11.78 1.07 -2.18
CA GLN A 138 -12.49 0.04 -1.41
C GLN A 138 -13.56 -0.72 -2.21
N SER A 139 -13.58 -0.57 -3.55
CA SER A 139 -14.56 -1.25 -4.41
C SER A 139 -14.47 -2.77 -4.37
N THR A 140 -13.30 -3.33 -4.06
CA THR A 140 -13.12 -4.75 -3.77
C THR A 140 -13.22 -4.94 -2.26
N SER A 141 -14.44 -5.07 -1.76
CA SER A 141 -14.68 -5.25 -0.32
C SER A 141 -14.13 -6.59 0.15
N ASN A 142 -13.19 -6.51 1.10
CA ASN A 142 -12.91 -7.49 2.14
C ASN A 142 -12.31 -8.82 1.67
N LEU A 143 -10.99 -8.94 1.87
CA LEU A 143 -10.34 -10.24 2.01
C LEU A 143 -10.78 -10.85 3.35
N SER A 144 -12.00 -11.42 3.39
CA SER A 144 -12.64 -11.96 4.59
C SER A 144 -12.02 -13.23 5.14
N ASP A 145 -11.09 -13.85 4.40
CA ASP A 145 -10.73 -15.25 4.60
C ASP A 145 -9.27 -15.46 5.07
N VAL A 146 -8.53 -14.38 5.28
CA VAL A 146 -7.06 -14.41 5.43
C VAL A 146 -6.66 -13.77 6.73
N GLY A 147 -6.75 -14.52 7.83
CA GLY A 147 -6.13 -14.14 9.12
C GLY A 147 -6.37 -12.70 9.56
N ALA A 148 -7.44 -12.04 9.11
CA ALA A 148 -7.71 -10.63 9.37
C ALA A 148 -8.10 -10.41 10.84
N ASP A 149 -8.36 -11.50 11.57
CA ASP A 149 -8.42 -11.51 13.02
C ASP A 149 -7.04 -11.25 13.67
N ALA A 150 -5.93 -11.46 12.97
CA ALA A 150 -4.58 -11.10 13.43
C ALA A 150 -4.27 -9.59 13.22
N TRP A 151 -4.85 -8.94 12.20
CA TRP A 151 -4.92 -7.47 12.10
C TRP A 151 -5.68 -6.83 13.26
N LEU A 152 -6.75 -7.50 13.75
CA LEU A 152 -7.63 -7.02 14.81
C LEU A 152 -7.12 -7.31 16.24
N LYS A 153 -6.34 -8.38 16.44
CA LYS A 153 -5.87 -8.77 17.78
C LYS A 153 -4.52 -8.15 18.17
N ALA A 154 -3.79 -7.57 17.22
CA ALA A 154 -2.54 -6.85 17.46
C ALA A 154 -2.76 -5.38 17.86
N GLY A 155 -3.53 -5.11 18.93
CA GLY A 155 -3.38 -3.89 19.73
C GLY A 155 -4.61 -2.98 19.88
N ASN A 156 -5.27 -3.08 21.03
CA ASN A 156 -5.72 -1.96 21.87
C ASN A 156 -6.09 -0.63 21.16
N GLY A 157 -7.25 -0.59 20.49
CA GLY A 157 -8.14 0.59 20.39
C GLY A 157 -7.61 1.92 19.82
N SER A 158 -6.41 2.00 19.23
CA SER A 158 -5.75 3.28 18.93
C SER A 158 -5.68 3.64 17.44
N CYS A 159 -6.31 2.82 16.60
CA CYS A 159 -6.07 2.84 15.16
C CYS A 159 -7.34 3.21 14.43
N ASP A 160 -7.23 4.13 13.47
CA ASP A 160 -8.37 4.66 12.73
C ASP A 160 -9.24 3.50 12.20
N PRO A 161 -10.46 3.30 12.74
CA PRO A 161 -11.34 2.22 12.31
C PRO A 161 -11.76 2.37 10.84
N ASN A 162 -11.46 3.52 10.20
CA ASN A 162 -11.79 3.81 8.81
C ASN A 162 -10.66 3.51 7.81
N ARG A 163 -9.46 3.10 8.25
CA ARG A 163 -8.38 2.71 7.32
C ARG A 163 -8.51 1.30 6.75
N GLY A 164 -9.58 0.57 7.10
CA GLY A 164 -10.07 -0.59 6.37
C GLY A 164 -9.25 -1.87 6.55
N VAL A 165 -9.91 -3.00 6.37
CA VAL A 165 -9.27 -4.30 6.21
C VAL A 165 -8.48 -4.33 4.89
N PRO A 166 -7.39 -5.12 4.76
CA PRO A 166 -6.73 -5.30 3.48
C PRO A 166 -7.73 -5.73 2.41
N ASN A 167 -7.56 -5.16 1.23
CA ASN A 167 -8.43 -5.39 0.09
C ASN A 167 -7.65 -5.77 -1.18
N TYR A 168 -6.33 -5.97 -1.05
CA TYR A 168 -5.48 -6.49 -2.09
C TYR A 168 -4.53 -7.55 -1.54
N LYS A 169 -4.46 -8.69 -2.23
CA LYS A 169 -3.65 -9.86 -1.92
C LYS A 169 -2.84 -10.26 -3.14
N LEU A 170 -1.59 -10.64 -2.92
CA LEU A 170 -0.71 -11.27 -3.90
C LEU A 170 -0.13 -12.55 -3.28
N GLY A 171 -0.13 -13.67 -3.99
CA GLY A 171 0.41 -14.95 -3.49
C GLY A 171 -0.66 -16.01 -3.19
N ASN A 172 -0.21 -17.15 -2.68
CA ASN A 172 -0.95 -18.43 -2.66
C ASN A 172 -1.23 -18.97 -1.25
N TYR A 173 -0.92 -18.21 -0.20
CA TYR A 173 -1.29 -18.52 1.18
C TYR A 173 -2.77 -18.18 1.42
N ASN A 174 -3.55 -19.10 1.97
CA ASN A 174 -4.98 -18.94 2.25
C ASN A 174 -5.21 -18.80 3.74
#